data_AF-A0A1Y3WMU9-F1
#
_entry.id   AF-A0A1Y3WMU9-F1
#
_cell.length_a   1.000
_cell.length_b   1.000
_cell.length_c   1.000
_cell.angle_alpha   90.00
_cell.angle_beta   90.00
_cell.angle_gamma   90.00
#
_symmetry.space_group_name_H-M   'P 1'
#
loop_
_entity.id
_entity.type
_entity.pdbx_description
1 polymer ?
#
loop_
_entity_poly.entity_id
_entity_poly.type
_entity_poly.pdbx_seq_one_letter_code
_entity_poly.pdbx_strand_id
1 'polypeptide(L)'
;MRLIVRNLLLLLSLIVAFGLRGQDKVTYVSDGTGTISLRVLSYGKKSKEAMNNAEKVAIQTILFRGIPGSNQVEYPLVGVNEKAIQEQHGAYFKELFDKERYHSFIISNVPISQFEKDATKKKRIIVDVKVNIRALRLDLEQNGIVRKFGF
;
A
#
# COMPACT_ATOMS: atom_id res chain seq x y z
N MET A 1 -26.43 -33.91 -22.05
CA MET A 1 -26.24 -32.46 -22.28
C MET A 1 -26.57 -31.58 -21.07
N ARG A 2 -27.70 -31.80 -20.36
CA ARG A 2 -28.11 -30.98 -19.20
C ARG A 2 -27.18 -31.03 -17.98
N LEU A 3 -26.46 -32.12 -17.73
CA LEU A 3 -25.54 -32.25 -16.60
C LEU A 3 -24.25 -31.42 -16.75
N ILE A 4 -23.74 -31.27 -17.97
CA ILE A 4 -22.49 -30.54 -18.27
C ILE A 4 -22.72 -29.03 -18.08
N VAL A 5 -23.86 -28.51 -18.53
CA VAL A 5 -24.24 -27.10 -18.36
C VAL A 5 -24.44 -26.74 -16.88
N ARG A 6 -25.00 -27.66 -16.08
CA ARG A 6 -25.18 -27.46 -14.62
C ARG A 6 -23.85 -27.39 -13.86
N ASN A 7 -22.88 -28.25 -14.20
CA ASN A 7 -21.55 -28.21 -13.58
C ASN A 7 -20.73 -26.98 -14.03
N LEU A 8 -20.91 -26.51 -15.27
CA LEU A 8 -20.25 -25.31 -15.78
C LEU A 8 -20.77 -24.02 -15.08
N LEU A 9 -22.07 -23.94 -14.81
CA LEU A 9 -22.68 -22.84 -14.04
C LEU A 9 -22.22 -22.80 -12.57
N LEU A 10 -22.03 -23.97 -11.94
CA LEU A 10 -21.51 -24.07 -10.58
C LEU A 10 -20.05 -23.61 -10.48
N LEU A 11 -19.21 -23.98 -11.45
CA LEU A 11 -17.82 -23.50 -11.53
C LEU A 11 -17.70 -21.99 -11.77
N LEU A 12 -18.61 -21.40 -12.56
CA LEU A 12 -18.62 -19.94 -12.78
C LEU A 12 -18.98 -19.16 -11.49
N SER A 13 -19.87 -19.71 -10.66
CA SER A 13 -20.27 -19.07 -9.39
C SER A 13 -19.17 -19.05 -8.33
N LEU A 14 -18.24 -20.02 -8.36
CA LEU A 14 -17.13 -20.10 -7.41
C LEU A 14 -16.05 -19.04 -7.66
N ILE A 15 -15.92 -18.55 -8.90
CA ILE A 15 -14.95 -17.51 -9.28
C ILE A 15 -15.40 -16.11 -8.80
N VAL A 16 -16.71 -15.87 -8.69
CA VAL A 16 -17.27 -14.56 -8.30
C VAL A 16 -17.13 -14.28 -6.79
N ALA A 17 -16.79 -15.30 -5.98
CA ALA A 17 -16.58 -15.14 -4.55
C ALA A 17 -15.17 -14.66 -4.15
N PHE A 18 -14.27 -14.41 -5.11
CA PHE A 18 -12.99 -13.76 -4.82
C PHE A 18 -13.19 -12.27 -4.58
N GLY A 19 -13.66 -11.97 -3.37
CA GLY A 19 -13.54 -10.73 -2.63
C GLY A 19 -13.51 -9.46 -3.45
N LEU A 20 -14.65 -8.78 -3.52
CA LEU A 20 -14.65 -7.32 -3.51
C LEU A 20 -13.84 -6.90 -2.27
N ARG A 21 -12.52 -6.75 -2.38
CA ARG A 21 -11.72 -6.11 -1.33
C ARG A 21 -12.06 -4.63 -1.41
N GLY A 22 -12.37 -4.02 -0.26
CA GLY A 22 -12.40 -2.55 -0.24
C GLY A 22 -11.04 -2.08 -0.75
N GLN A 23 -11.03 -1.19 -1.74
CA GLN A 23 -9.77 -0.64 -2.23
C GLN A 23 -9.33 0.41 -1.21
N ASP A 24 -8.16 0.19 -0.62
CA ASP A 24 -7.51 1.20 0.21
C ASP A 24 -7.27 2.45 -0.65
N LYS A 25 -7.41 3.63 -0.06
CA LYS A 25 -7.25 4.90 -0.78
C LYS A 25 -6.25 5.78 -0.05
N VAL A 26 -5.26 6.27 -0.79
CA VAL A 26 -4.25 7.21 -0.30
C VAL A 26 -4.51 8.59 -0.89
N THR A 27 -4.50 9.62 -0.06
CA THR A 27 -4.67 11.02 -0.46
C THR A 27 -3.55 11.85 0.14
N TYR A 28 -3.00 12.79 -0.63
CA TYR A 28 -2.02 13.75 -0.14
C TYR A 28 -2.59 14.62 0.97
N VAL A 29 -1.78 14.90 2.01
CA VAL A 29 -2.11 15.90 3.05
C VAL A 29 -1.12 17.05 3.01
N SER A 30 0.17 16.77 3.12
CA SER A 30 1.22 17.79 3.13
C SER A 30 2.61 17.21 2.92
N ASP A 31 3.51 18.00 2.34
CA ASP A 31 4.95 17.77 2.37
C ASP A 31 5.60 18.48 3.56
N GLY A 32 6.61 17.84 4.15
CA GLY A 32 7.60 18.47 5.02
C GLY A 32 9.00 18.16 4.53
N THR A 33 10.02 18.75 5.14
CA THR A 33 11.42 18.53 4.75
C THR A 33 11.83 17.06 4.88
N GLY A 34 11.89 16.33 3.76
CA GLY A 34 12.24 14.90 3.72
C GLY A 34 11.15 13.96 4.25
N THR A 35 9.93 14.47 4.47
CA THR A 35 8.80 13.71 5.02
C THR A 35 7.52 14.02 4.26
N ILE A 36 6.58 13.09 4.26
CA ILE A 36 5.24 13.30 3.69
C ILE A 36 4.17 12.85 4.67
N SER A 37 3.07 13.58 4.72
CA SER A 37 1.85 13.20 5.44
C SER A 37 0.79 12.78 4.42
N LEU A 38 0.19 11.61 4.66
CA LEU A 38 -0.80 11.00 3.79
C LEU A 38 -2.03 10.63 4.59
N ARG A 39 -3.21 10.82 3.99
CA ARG A 39 -4.47 10.31 4.52
C ARG A 39 -4.81 9.01 3.84
N VAL A 40 -4.92 7.95 4.62
CA VAL A 40 -5.13 6.59 4.15
C VAL A 40 -6.44 6.07 4.69
N LEU A 41 -7.36 5.76 3.79
CA LEU A 41 -8.52 4.91 4.10
C LEU A 41 -8.07 3.47 3.94
N SER A 42 -8.10 2.72 5.03
CA SER A 42 -7.63 1.33 5.07
C SER A 42 -8.67 0.37 5.64
N TYR A 43 -8.72 -0.84 5.09
CA TYR A 43 -9.55 -1.94 5.57
C TYR A 43 -8.77 -2.96 6.41
N GLY A 44 -9.44 -3.60 7.38
CA GLY A 44 -8.87 -4.70 8.17
C GLY A 44 -9.89 -5.35 9.09
N LYS A 45 -9.68 -6.60 9.53
CA LYS A 45 -10.66 -7.29 10.40
C LYS A 45 -10.72 -6.70 11.81
N LYS A 46 -9.60 -6.13 12.27
CA LYS A 46 -9.41 -5.44 13.55
C LYS A 46 -8.79 -4.06 13.32
N SER A 47 -9.00 -3.13 14.27
CA SER A 47 -8.46 -1.76 14.18
C SER A 47 -6.94 -1.75 13.98
N LYS A 48 -6.20 -2.52 14.78
CA LYS A 48 -4.73 -2.61 14.64
C LYS A 48 -4.28 -3.15 13.28
N GLU A 49 -4.98 -4.13 12.73
CA GLU A 49 -4.71 -4.68 11.39
C GLU A 49 -4.92 -3.62 10.31
N ALA A 50 -6.03 -2.86 10.39
CA ALA A 50 -6.30 -1.78 9.45
C ALA A 50 -5.27 -0.64 9.58
N MET A 51 -4.78 -0.35 10.79
CA MET A 51 -3.71 0.63 10.99
C MET A 51 -2.38 0.16 10.38
N ASN A 52 -2.00 -1.11 10.53
CA ASN A 52 -0.79 -1.66 9.89
C ASN A 52 -0.94 -1.69 8.35
N ASN A 53 -2.13 -2.05 7.85
CA ASN A 53 -2.42 -2.01 6.41
C ASN A 53 -2.31 -0.58 5.86
N ALA A 54 -2.76 0.44 6.60
CA ALA A 54 -2.62 1.83 6.19
C ALA A 54 -1.16 2.23 5.96
N GLU A 55 -0.25 1.84 6.86
CA GLU A 55 1.19 2.09 6.70
C GLU A 55 1.77 1.36 5.48
N LYS A 56 1.46 0.06 5.33
CA LYS A 56 1.92 -0.75 4.21
C LYS A 56 1.47 -0.15 2.87
N VAL A 57 0.20 0.23 2.76
CA VAL A 57 -0.38 0.83 1.55
C VAL A 57 0.23 2.20 1.27
N ALA A 58 0.50 3.01 2.29
CA ALA A 58 1.19 4.28 2.12
C ALA A 58 2.56 4.07 1.44
N ILE A 59 3.36 3.13 1.96
CA ILE A 59 4.67 2.79 1.41
C ILE A 59 4.54 2.22 -0.01
N GLN A 60 3.64 1.26 -0.25
CA GLN A 60 3.43 0.70 -1.61
C GLN A 60 3.04 1.78 -2.61
N THR A 61 2.18 2.72 -2.21
CA THR A 61 1.75 3.82 -3.09
C THR A 61 2.92 4.74 -3.44
N ILE A 62 3.73 5.12 -2.45
CA ILE A 62 4.96 5.91 -2.66
C ILE A 62 5.92 5.20 -3.64
N LEU A 63 6.09 3.88 -3.48
CA LEU A 63 7.06 3.12 -4.28
C LEU A 63 6.59 2.87 -5.71
N PHE A 64 5.30 2.55 -5.91
CA PHE A 64 4.80 1.97 -7.17
C PHE A 64 3.73 2.81 -7.90
N ARG A 65 3.17 3.85 -7.27
CA ARG A 65 2.12 4.68 -7.86
C ARG A 65 2.44 6.18 -7.88
N GLY A 66 3.20 6.66 -6.90
CA GLY A 66 3.37 8.10 -6.66
C GLY A 66 2.17 8.70 -5.90
N ILE A 67 2.30 9.96 -5.50
CA ILE A 67 1.31 10.71 -4.73
C ILE A 67 1.02 12.03 -5.45
N PRO A 68 -0.07 12.12 -6.21
CA PRO A 68 -0.46 13.36 -6.87
C PRO A 68 -0.55 14.53 -5.88
N GLY A 69 0.05 15.67 -6.25
CA GLY A 69 0.12 16.87 -5.41
C GLY A 69 1.29 16.93 -4.43
N SER A 70 2.09 15.87 -4.28
CA SER A 70 3.35 15.93 -3.53
C SER A 70 4.48 16.46 -4.40
N ASN A 71 5.29 17.37 -3.87
CA ASN A 71 6.50 17.86 -4.53
C ASN A 71 7.69 16.88 -4.43
N GLN A 72 7.61 15.86 -3.56
CA GLN A 72 8.72 14.94 -3.28
C GLN A 72 8.56 13.58 -3.93
N VAL A 73 7.32 13.13 -4.11
CA VAL A 73 6.94 11.79 -4.58
C VAL A 73 5.71 11.83 -5.50
N GLU A 74 5.58 12.88 -6.33
CA GLU A 74 4.52 12.95 -7.37
C GLU A 74 4.51 11.69 -8.23
N TYR A 75 5.70 11.24 -8.61
CA TYR A 75 5.96 10.01 -9.36
C TYR A 75 6.42 8.89 -8.40
N PRO A 76 6.19 7.62 -8.78
CA PRO A 76 6.65 6.48 -7.98
C PRO A 76 8.17 6.49 -7.79
N LEU A 77 8.64 6.17 -6.58
CA LEU A 77 10.07 6.12 -6.30
C LEU A 77 10.80 5.02 -7.05
N VAL A 78 10.14 3.88 -7.30
CA VAL A 78 10.78 2.72 -7.94
C VAL A 78 10.24 2.51 -9.36
N GLY A 79 8.92 2.45 -9.52
CA GLY A 79 8.29 2.33 -10.83
C GLY A 79 6.93 1.63 -10.80
N VAL A 80 6.19 1.71 -11.90
CA VAL A 80 4.77 1.26 -11.93
C VAL A 80 4.58 -0.26 -12.11
N ASN A 81 5.59 -0.96 -12.64
CA ASN A 81 5.54 -2.41 -12.88
C ASN A 81 5.92 -3.19 -11.61
N GLU A 82 5.06 -3.09 -10.59
CA GLU A 82 5.27 -3.65 -9.26
C GLU A 82 5.69 -5.11 -9.28
N LYS A 83 5.02 -5.95 -10.09
CA LYS A 83 5.31 -7.38 -10.19
C LYS A 83 6.75 -7.64 -10.66
N ALA A 84 7.14 -7.07 -11.80
CA ALA A 84 8.48 -7.29 -12.37
C ALA A 84 9.58 -6.76 -11.43
N ILE A 85 9.35 -5.60 -10.82
CA ILE A 85 10.30 -4.98 -9.88
C ILE A 85 10.45 -5.85 -8.61
N GLN A 86 9.34 -6.35 -8.06
CA GLN A 86 9.37 -7.23 -6.90
C GLN A 86 10.01 -8.58 -7.21
N GLU A 87 9.81 -9.13 -8.41
CA GLU A 87 10.48 -10.35 -8.85
C GLU A 87 12.00 -10.13 -8.99
N GLN A 88 12.42 -9.00 -9.57
CA GLN A 88 13.83 -8.64 -9.73
C GLN A 88 14.55 -8.43 -8.39
N HIS A 89 13.87 -7.82 -7.40
CA HIS A 89 14.44 -7.46 -6.10
C HIS A 89 13.75 -8.19 -4.93
N GLY A 90 13.41 -9.46 -5.12
CA GLY A 90 12.54 -10.22 -4.20
C GLY A 90 13.04 -10.27 -2.76
N ALA A 91 14.35 -10.42 -2.54
CA ALA A 91 14.93 -10.44 -1.20
C ALA A 91 14.66 -9.13 -0.44
N TYR A 92 14.86 -7.99 -1.10
CA TYR A 92 14.64 -6.67 -0.53
C TYR A 92 13.16 -6.45 -0.18
N PHE A 93 12.24 -6.72 -1.12
CA PHE A 93 10.82 -6.50 -0.89
C PHE A 93 10.20 -7.49 0.10
N LYS A 94 10.70 -8.72 0.16
CA LYS A 94 10.33 -9.69 1.21
C LYS A 94 10.73 -9.18 2.60
N GLU A 95 11.93 -8.63 2.74
CA GLU A 95 12.33 -8.01 4.00
C GLU A 95 11.51 -6.75 4.31
N LEU A 96 11.30 -5.89 3.30
CA LEU A 96 10.56 -4.66 3.46
C LEU A 96 9.12 -4.92 3.94
N PHE A 97 8.39 -5.83 3.28
CA PHE A 97 6.96 -6.02 3.49
C PHE A 97 6.58 -7.23 4.36
N ASP A 98 7.25 -8.37 4.22
CA ASP A 98 6.86 -9.59 4.95
C ASP A 98 7.48 -9.64 6.35
N LYS A 99 8.67 -9.03 6.52
CA LYS A 99 9.29 -8.83 7.84
C LYS A 99 8.96 -7.46 8.45
N GLU A 100 8.02 -6.74 7.84
CA GLU A 100 7.51 -5.47 8.34
C GLU A 100 8.57 -4.37 8.55
N ARG A 101 9.71 -4.45 7.86
CA ARG A 101 10.78 -3.43 7.95
C ARG A 101 10.31 -2.05 7.52
N TYR A 102 9.23 -1.97 6.73
CA TYR A 102 8.61 -0.70 6.34
C TYR A 102 8.23 0.20 7.53
N HIS A 103 7.98 -0.36 8.72
CA HIS A 103 7.70 0.39 9.95
C HIS A 103 8.82 1.38 10.31
N SER A 104 10.08 1.07 9.97
CA SER A 104 11.23 1.95 10.28
C SER A 104 11.20 3.29 9.53
N PHE A 105 10.41 3.38 8.45
CA PHE A 105 10.23 4.61 7.69
C PHE A 105 8.96 5.39 8.10
N ILE A 106 8.14 4.83 9.00
CA ILE A 106 6.92 5.49 9.48
C ILE A 106 7.27 6.38 10.68
N ILE A 107 6.97 7.66 10.56
CA ILE A 107 7.15 8.65 11.64
C ILE A 107 5.95 8.64 12.58
N SER A 108 4.74 8.54 12.03
CA SER A 108 3.51 8.48 12.83
C SER A 108 2.37 7.82 12.09
N ASN A 109 1.48 7.18 12.85
CA ASN A 109 0.25 6.54 12.38
C ASN A 109 -0.89 6.95 13.32
N VAL A 110 -1.66 7.98 12.93
CA VAL A 110 -2.67 8.59 13.79
C VAL A 110 -4.06 8.31 13.21
N PRO A 111 -4.93 7.56 13.91
CA PRO A 111 -6.31 7.36 13.47
C PRO A 111 -7.08 8.67 13.61
N ILE A 112 -7.76 9.09 12.53
CA ILE A 112 -8.59 10.30 12.51
C ILE A 112 -10.09 9.98 12.35
N SER A 113 -10.42 8.70 12.18
CA SER A 113 -11.78 8.20 12.26
C SER A 113 -11.88 7.08 13.28
N GLN A 114 -13.11 6.78 13.70
CA GLN A 114 -13.40 5.53 14.40
C GLN A 114 -13.25 4.34 13.44
N PHE A 115 -13.01 3.17 14.02
CA PHE A 115 -13.02 1.92 13.29
C PHE A 115 -14.46 1.47 13.08
N GLU A 116 -14.94 1.53 11.84
CA GLU A 116 -16.35 1.39 11.51
C GLU A 116 -16.56 0.46 10.30
N LYS A 117 -17.82 0.12 10.01
CA LYS A 117 -18.17 -0.60 8.78
C LYS A 117 -18.57 0.39 7.69
N ASP A 118 -18.11 0.16 6.46
CA ASP A 118 -18.61 0.87 5.28
C ASP A 118 -20.02 0.38 4.87
N ALA A 119 -20.55 0.95 3.79
CA ALA A 119 -21.83 0.54 3.21
C ALA A 119 -21.86 -0.95 2.81
N THR A 120 -20.69 -1.54 2.49
CA THR A 120 -20.52 -2.96 2.14
C THR A 120 -20.25 -3.86 3.34
N LYS A 121 -20.44 -3.35 4.57
CA LYS A 121 -20.19 -4.03 5.85
C LYS A 121 -18.73 -4.42 6.12
N LYS A 122 -17.78 -3.91 5.33
CA LYS A 122 -16.35 -4.11 5.55
C LYS A 122 -15.84 -3.10 6.55
N LYS A 123 -14.99 -3.57 7.46
CA LYS A 123 -14.44 -2.71 8.50
C LYS A 123 -13.26 -1.90 7.96
N ARG A 124 -13.27 -0.60 8.24
CA ARG A 124 -12.28 0.38 7.78
C ARG A 124 -11.94 1.39 8.86
N ILE A 125 -10.85 2.11 8.64
CA ILE A 125 -10.40 3.26 9.41
C ILE A 125 -9.74 4.27 8.48
N ILE A 126 -9.82 5.56 8.82
CA ILE A 126 -9.06 6.61 8.17
C ILE A 126 -7.93 7.03 9.10
N VAL A 127 -6.73 7.08 8.54
CA VAL A 127 -5.48 7.27 9.27
C VAL A 127 -4.66 8.33 8.56
N ASP A 128 -4.09 9.26 9.33
CA ASP A 128 -3.02 10.12 8.82
C ASP A 128 -1.67 9.44 9.14
N VAL A 129 -0.98 9.01 8.08
CA VAL A 129 0.33 8.35 8.10
C VAL A 129 1.40 9.34 7.69
N LYS A 130 2.43 9.53 8.51
CA LYS A 130 3.60 10.34 8.18
C LYS A 130 4.79 9.44 7.89
N VAL A 131 5.45 9.64 6.76
CA VAL A 131 6.55 8.81 6.26
C VAL A 131 7.83 9.63 6.11
N ASN A 132 8.96 9.05 6.49
CA ASN A 132 10.30 9.56 6.23
C ASN A 132 10.76 9.19 4.81
N ILE A 133 10.41 10.01 3.83
CA ILE A 133 10.76 9.81 2.43
C ILE A 133 12.26 9.84 2.20
N ARG A 134 12.99 10.70 2.93
CA ARG A 134 14.44 10.79 2.77
C ARG A 134 15.13 9.48 3.16
N ALA A 135 14.77 8.91 4.30
CA ALA A 135 15.33 7.63 4.74
C ALA A 135 14.94 6.48 3.79
N LEU A 136 13.69 6.44 3.33
CA LEU A 136 13.23 5.44 2.39
C LEU A 136 13.99 5.50 1.06
N ARG A 137 14.20 6.70 0.50
CA ARG A 137 14.96 6.88 -0.74
C ARG A 137 16.42 6.43 -0.58
N LEU A 138 17.07 6.82 0.51
CA LEU A 138 18.45 6.41 0.79
C LEU A 138 18.58 4.89 0.95
N ASP A 139 17.61 4.23 1.60
CA ASP A 139 17.57 2.78 1.72
C ASP A 139 17.44 2.09 0.34
N LEU A 140 16.56 2.58 -0.53
CA LEU A 140 16.40 2.08 -1.90
C LEU A 140 17.70 2.24 -2.70
N GLU A 141 18.37 3.38 -2.58
CA GLU A 141 19.64 3.66 -3.26
C GLU A 141 20.78 2.77 -2.76
N GLN A 142 20.90 2.59 -1.44
CA GLN A 142 21.93 1.74 -0.82
C GLN A 142 21.76 0.27 -1.19
N ASN A 143 20.52 -0.18 -1.36
CA ASN A 143 20.20 -1.55 -1.76
C ASN A 143 20.13 -1.74 -3.29
N GLY A 144 20.50 -0.72 -4.08
CA GLY A 144 20.54 -0.80 -5.55
C GLY A 144 19.18 -0.97 -6.22
N ILE A 145 18.09 -0.59 -5.54
CA ILE A 145 16.72 -0.64 -6.07
C ILE A 145 16.46 0.52 -7.01
N VAL A 146 17.01 1.70 -6.68
CA VAL A 146 16.93 2.90 -7.51
C VAL A 146 18.33 3.47 -7.71
N ARG A 147 18.53 4.17 -8.82
CA ARG A 147 19.81 4.84 -9.09
C ARG A 147 19.97 6.04 -8.17
N LYS A 148 21.21 6.28 -7.72
CA LYS A 148 21.56 7.54 -7.07
C LYS A 148 21.50 8.66 -8.11
N PHE A 149 20.82 9.75 -7.78
CA PHE A 149 20.84 10.94 -8.62
C PHE A 149 21.98 11.87 -8.17
N GLY A 150 22.89 12.21 -9.09
CA GLY A 150 23.94 13.23 -8.88
C GLY A 150 25.30 12.73 -8.39
N PHE A 151 26.00 11.92 -9.19
CA PHE A 151 27.46 11.75 -9.10
C PHE A 151 28.10 12.22 -10.40
#